data_AF-A0A5P0ZTN2-F1
#
_entry.id   AF-A0A5P0ZTN2-F1
#
_cell.length_a   1.000
_cell.length_b   1.000
_cell.length_c   1.000
_cell.angle_alpha   90.00
_cell.angle_beta   90.00
_cell.angle_gamma   90.00
#
_symmetry.space_group_name_H-M   'P 1'
#
loop_
_entity.id
_entity.type
_entity.pdbx_description
1 polymer ?
#
loop_
_entity_poly.entity_id
_entity_poly.type
_entity_poly.pdbx_seq_one_letter_code
_entity_poly.pdbx_strand_id
1 'polypeptide(L)'
;SRSLYDSITFRQSTKVLPINLCFDEFRSTGSDMSFICCDANNDHKLVGLLSNRLNRSITEFFLNQYSKQERQLVRTITLDLNAQYQTIVHRLFPNAEIIVDRFHIIQLVSCALDKARLLATSRLNHFSREYKVLKSEWKIFHMQESSLNATDSKYYRGLGEYSTQQNIVDLGLNQSDDFRHSYNAYQSVLEAIRNNDINALSEAITHYKRNGSPTDVAMNTLKKNLSYVLNSSKYSYSNVPLEGINRKIKALKRGCFGFKNQMHFFMRIQLIRA
;
A
#
# COMPACT_ATOMS: atom_id res chain seq x y z
N SER A 1 33.00 -12.61 -21.42
CA SER A 1 31.66 -12.24 -21.91
C SER A 1 31.37 -10.74 -21.74
N ARG A 2 32.32 -9.86 -22.12
CA ARG A 2 32.26 -8.40 -21.87
C ARG A 2 31.40 -7.61 -22.89
N SER A 3 30.88 -8.22 -23.96
CA SER A 3 30.31 -7.48 -25.10
C SER A 3 28.77 -7.47 -25.22
N LEU A 4 28.03 -7.88 -24.19
CA LEU A 4 26.55 -7.89 -24.25
C LEU A 4 25.91 -6.52 -23.92
N TYR A 5 26.71 -5.56 -23.44
CA TYR A 5 26.18 -4.32 -22.86
C TYR A 5 26.60 -3.04 -23.59
N ASP A 6 27.60 -3.10 -24.50
CA ASP A 6 28.11 -1.92 -25.21
C ASP A 6 27.13 -1.36 -26.25
N SER A 7 26.08 -2.13 -26.60
CA SER A 7 25.08 -1.77 -27.61
C SER A 7 23.67 -1.56 -27.03
N ILE A 8 23.49 -1.59 -25.72
CA ILE A 8 22.18 -1.30 -25.12
C ILE A 8 21.99 0.22 -25.12
N THR A 9 21.28 0.72 -26.12
CA THR A 9 20.68 2.05 -26.05
C THR A 9 19.67 2.02 -24.91
N PHE A 10 20.07 2.57 -23.76
CA PHE A 10 19.17 2.80 -22.63
C PHE A 10 17.92 3.49 -23.19
N ARG A 11 16.72 2.99 -22.85
CA ARG A 11 15.52 3.77 -23.12
C ARG A 11 15.72 5.09 -22.40
N GLN A 12 16.02 6.14 -23.16
CA GLN A 12 15.88 7.50 -22.69
C GLN A 12 14.46 7.59 -22.13
N SER A 13 14.35 8.20 -20.97
CA SER A 13 13.06 8.58 -20.41
C SER A 13 12.19 9.19 -21.52
N THR A 14 10.88 8.93 -21.47
CA THR A 14 9.96 9.52 -22.43
C THR A 14 10.25 11.02 -22.50
N LYS A 15 10.49 11.57 -23.70
CA LYS A 15 10.82 13.00 -23.86
C LYS A 15 9.78 13.91 -23.21
N VAL A 16 8.56 13.39 -23.01
CA VAL A 16 7.45 14.06 -22.36
C VAL A 16 7.06 13.28 -21.11
N LEU A 17 6.81 14.01 -20.03
CA LEU A 17 6.37 13.44 -18.77
C LEU A 17 4.87 13.08 -18.84
N PRO A 18 4.44 11.89 -18.36
CA PRO A 18 3.03 11.53 -18.28
C PRO A 18 2.22 12.46 -17.37
N ILE A 19 0.93 12.60 -17.68
CA ILE A 19 -0.03 13.41 -16.91
C ILE A 19 -0.30 12.80 -15.52
N ASN A 20 -0.26 11.47 -15.42
CA ASN A 20 -0.53 10.73 -14.18
C ASN A 20 0.64 9.80 -13.92
N LEU A 21 1.22 9.87 -12.72
CA LEU A 21 2.40 9.09 -12.35
C LEU A 21 2.12 8.19 -11.15
N CYS A 22 2.84 7.09 -11.07
CA CYS A 22 2.96 6.27 -9.87
C CYS A 22 4.39 6.36 -9.35
N PHE A 23 4.57 6.52 -8.04
CA PHE A 23 5.86 6.49 -7.34
C PHE A 23 5.85 5.32 -6.34
N ASP A 24 6.95 4.55 -6.31
CA ASP A 24 7.16 3.48 -5.35
C ASP A 24 8.66 3.21 -5.16
N GLU A 25 8.98 2.28 -4.28
CA GLU A 25 10.31 1.78 -4.03
C GLU A 25 10.37 0.25 -4.14
N PHE A 26 11.54 -0.27 -4.51
CA PHE A 26 11.78 -1.71 -4.46
C PHE A 26 13.16 -2.03 -3.90
N ARG A 27 13.27 -3.22 -3.33
CA ARG A 27 14.55 -3.74 -2.84
C ARG A 27 15.42 -4.18 -4.02
N SER A 28 16.53 -3.48 -4.23
CA SER A 28 17.43 -3.75 -5.34
C SER A 28 18.45 -4.85 -5.02
N THR A 29 19.70 -4.50 -4.75
CA THR A 29 20.77 -5.44 -4.35
C THR A 29 20.98 -5.40 -2.85
N GLY A 30 21.20 -6.56 -2.22
CA GLY A 30 21.32 -6.63 -0.76
C GLY A 30 20.10 -6.04 -0.04
N SER A 31 20.37 -5.10 0.88
CA SER A 31 19.36 -4.37 1.66
C SER A 31 18.92 -3.04 1.03
N ASP A 32 19.46 -2.66 -0.11
CA ASP A 32 19.26 -1.33 -0.69
C ASP A 32 17.88 -1.15 -1.30
N MET A 33 17.35 0.06 -1.19
CA MET A 33 16.06 0.47 -1.71
C MET A 33 16.25 1.49 -2.83
N SER A 34 15.49 1.31 -3.89
CA SER A 34 15.64 2.03 -5.15
C SER A 34 14.31 2.63 -5.56
N PHE A 35 14.33 3.87 -6.02
CA PHE A 35 13.14 4.56 -6.50
C PHE A 35 12.73 4.07 -7.89
N ILE A 36 11.43 3.93 -8.10
CA ILE A 36 10.82 3.61 -9.38
C ILE A 36 9.58 4.46 -9.61
N CYS A 37 9.42 4.97 -10.84
CA CYS A 37 8.19 5.61 -11.25
C CYS A 37 7.78 5.22 -12.67
N CYS A 38 6.47 5.17 -12.91
CA CYS A 38 5.90 4.85 -14.20
C CYS A 38 4.68 5.73 -14.50
N ASP A 39 4.24 5.69 -15.75
CA ASP A 39 2.94 6.21 -16.17
C ASP A 39 1.81 5.43 -15.47
N ALA A 40 0.87 6.15 -14.85
CA ALA A 40 -0.30 5.55 -14.22
C ALA A 40 -1.41 5.19 -15.24
N ASN A 41 -1.31 5.66 -16.48
CA ASN A 41 -2.22 5.32 -17.58
C ASN A 41 -1.80 4.01 -18.28
N ASN A 42 -2.56 3.59 -19.30
CA ASN A 42 -2.54 2.24 -19.88
C ASN A 42 -1.18 1.68 -20.32
N ASP A 43 -0.24 2.50 -20.77
CA ASP A 43 1.04 2.00 -21.28
C ASP A 43 2.02 1.56 -20.17
N HIS A 44 1.75 1.97 -18.92
CA HIS A 44 2.55 1.68 -17.72
C HIS A 44 4.07 1.80 -17.94
N LYS A 45 4.47 2.73 -18.80
CA LYS A 45 5.86 2.90 -19.22
C LYS A 45 6.68 3.39 -18.04
N LEU A 46 7.83 2.75 -17.84
CA LEU A 46 8.82 3.17 -16.86
C LEU A 46 9.32 4.58 -17.21
N VAL A 47 9.15 5.53 -16.29
CA VAL A 47 9.55 6.94 -16.43
C VAL A 47 10.90 7.17 -15.75
N GLY A 48 11.10 6.57 -14.57
CA GLY A 48 12.29 6.77 -13.77
C GLY A 48 12.66 5.52 -12.98
N LEU A 49 13.96 5.25 -12.90
CA LEU A 49 14.54 4.13 -12.17
C LEU A 49 15.89 4.58 -11.61
N LEU A 50 15.98 4.75 -10.29
CA LEU A 50 17.17 5.27 -9.62
C LEU A 50 17.74 4.26 -8.65
N SER A 51 19.07 4.21 -8.54
CA SER A 51 19.78 3.26 -7.68
C SER A 51 19.48 3.46 -6.19
N ASN A 52 19.06 4.66 -5.81
CA ASN A 52 18.69 5.00 -4.45
C ASN A 52 17.33 5.73 -4.41
N ARG A 53 16.86 6.05 -3.20
CA ARG A 53 15.61 6.78 -2.92
C ARG A 53 15.83 8.15 -2.29
N LEU A 54 17.03 8.72 -2.40
CA LEU A 54 17.37 9.98 -1.74
C LEU A 54 16.61 11.14 -2.39
N ASN A 55 16.03 12.03 -1.57
CA ASN A 55 15.31 13.20 -2.05
C ASN A 55 16.13 14.03 -3.05
N ARG A 56 17.44 14.16 -2.79
CA ARG A 56 18.38 14.85 -3.68
C ARG A 56 18.41 14.21 -5.06
N SER A 57 18.66 12.90 -5.13
CA SER A 57 18.77 12.17 -6.41
C SER A 57 17.47 12.19 -7.20
N ILE A 58 16.32 12.07 -6.53
CA ILE A 58 15.01 12.13 -7.19
C ILE A 58 14.74 13.55 -7.71
N THR A 59 15.04 14.57 -6.91
CA THR A 59 14.90 15.97 -7.33
C THR A 59 15.79 16.26 -8.55
N GLU A 60 17.07 15.92 -8.48
CA GLU A 60 18.04 16.14 -9.57
C GLU A 60 17.60 15.40 -10.84
N PHE A 61 17.11 14.16 -10.74
CA PHE A 61 16.58 13.41 -11.88
C PHE A 61 15.48 14.19 -12.61
N PHE A 62 14.45 14.65 -11.90
CA PHE A 62 13.34 15.34 -12.53
C PHE A 62 13.69 16.75 -13.02
N LEU A 63 14.52 17.49 -12.28
CA LEU A 63 14.95 18.84 -12.69
C LEU A 63 15.87 18.82 -13.92
N ASN A 64 16.73 17.80 -14.04
CA ASN A 64 17.67 17.72 -15.15
C ASN A 64 17.04 17.17 -16.43
N GLN A 65 15.97 16.38 -16.31
CA GLN A 65 15.35 15.71 -17.46
C GLN A 65 14.08 16.40 -17.98
N TYR A 66 13.36 17.14 -17.13
CA TYR A 66 12.06 17.71 -17.49
C TYR A 66 11.99 19.20 -17.15
N SER A 67 11.51 19.97 -18.13
CA SER A 67 11.30 21.40 -17.97
C SER A 67 10.24 21.70 -16.90
N LYS A 68 10.23 22.93 -16.38
CA LYS A 68 9.18 23.36 -15.44
C LYS A 68 7.79 23.26 -16.06
N GLN A 69 7.66 23.58 -17.35
CA GLN A 69 6.40 23.54 -18.08
C GLN A 69 5.84 22.11 -18.12
N GLU A 70 6.67 21.11 -18.45
CA GLU A 70 6.24 19.71 -18.46
C GLU A 70 5.84 19.22 -17.07
N ARG A 71 6.62 19.56 -16.05
CA ARG A 71 6.29 19.17 -14.66
C ARG A 71 4.98 19.81 -14.17
N GLN A 72 4.60 20.97 -14.69
CA GLN A 72 3.31 21.61 -14.39
C GLN A 72 2.12 20.93 -15.08
N LEU A 73 2.35 20.09 -16.09
CA LEU A 73 1.29 19.34 -16.78
C LEU A 73 0.86 18.07 -16.03
N VAL A 74 1.67 17.59 -15.08
CA VAL A 74 1.31 16.46 -14.22
C VAL A 74 0.11 16.85 -13.36
N ARG A 75 -0.95 16.05 -13.43
CA ARG A 75 -2.21 16.25 -12.70
C ARG A 75 -2.31 15.36 -11.48
N THR A 76 -1.82 14.14 -11.52
CA THR A 76 -1.91 13.23 -10.37
C THR A 76 -0.63 12.43 -10.16
N ILE A 77 -0.31 12.19 -8.89
CA ILE A 77 0.77 11.28 -8.50
C ILE A 77 0.25 10.34 -7.43
N THR A 78 0.25 9.04 -7.72
CA THR A 78 -0.07 8.00 -6.76
C THR A 78 1.19 7.56 -6.01
N LEU A 79 1.12 7.51 -4.69
CA LEU A 79 2.24 7.15 -3.81
C LEU A 79 1.76 6.55 -2.49
N ASP A 80 2.69 6.01 -1.71
CA ASP A 80 2.44 5.49 -0.37
C ASP A 80 2.34 6.61 0.69
N LEU A 81 2.12 6.28 1.96
CA LEU A 81 2.06 7.27 3.05
C LEU A 81 3.44 7.80 3.49
N ASN A 82 4.38 7.99 2.56
CA ASN A 82 5.71 8.53 2.83
C ASN A 82 5.74 10.06 2.71
N ALA A 83 5.91 10.75 3.85
CA ALA A 83 5.98 12.21 3.92
C ALA A 83 7.14 12.82 3.09
N GLN A 84 8.22 12.06 2.87
CA GLN A 84 9.34 12.52 2.04
C GLN A 84 8.92 12.70 0.59
N TYR A 85 8.14 11.74 0.05
CA TYR A 85 7.62 11.84 -1.30
C TYR A 85 6.62 12.98 -1.46
N GLN A 86 5.77 13.22 -0.47
CA GLN A 86 4.84 14.36 -0.51
C GLN A 86 5.61 15.69 -0.67
N THR A 87 6.69 15.86 0.09
CA THR A 87 7.55 17.06 0.01
C THR A 87 8.19 17.19 -1.37
N ILE A 88 8.68 16.09 -1.95
CA ILE A 88 9.24 16.07 -3.31
C ILE A 88 8.18 16.45 -4.34
N VAL A 89 6.97 15.88 -4.23
CA VAL A 89 5.88 16.13 -5.18
C VAL A 89 5.49 17.60 -5.17
N HIS A 90 5.26 18.19 -4.01
CA HIS A 90 4.94 19.62 -3.89
C HIS A 90 6.01 20.53 -4.50
N ARG A 91 7.29 20.15 -4.37
CA ARG A 91 8.40 20.90 -4.95
C ARG A 91 8.50 20.75 -6.47
N LEU A 92 8.29 19.54 -6.98
CA LEU A 92 8.55 19.22 -8.39
C LEU A 92 7.32 19.40 -9.29
N PHE A 93 6.12 19.10 -8.79
CA PHE A 93 4.87 19.02 -9.55
C PHE A 93 3.78 19.84 -8.86
N PRO A 94 3.86 21.19 -8.92
CA PRO A 94 3.03 22.07 -8.11
C PRO A 94 1.52 21.99 -8.41
N ASN A 95 1.14 21.44 -9.56
CA ASN A 95 -0.26 21.28 -9.98
C ASN A 95 -0.79 19.85 -9.75
N ALA A 96 0.04 18.93 -9.28
CA ALA A 96 -0.35 17.54 -9.14
C ALA A 96 -1.07 17.29 -7.82
N GLU A 97 -2.22 16.63 -7.89
CA GLU A 97 -2.88 16.09 -6.70
C GLU A 97 -2.23 14.77 -6.30
N ILE A 98 -1.89 14.65 -5.01
CA ILE A 98 -1.35 13.41 -4.45
C ILE A 98 -2.51 12.47 -4.15
N ILE A 99 -2.39 11.22 -4.61
CA ILE A 99 -3.30 10.12 -4.33
C ILE A 99 -2.55 9.12 -3.45
N VAL A 100 -3.06 8.83 -2.26
CA VAL A 100 -2.51 7.74 -1.46
C VAL A 100 -3.03 6.42 -2.02
N ASP A 101 -2.13 5.47 -2.23
CA ASP A 101 -2.53 4.14 -2.67
C ASP A 101 -3.44 3.43 -1.65
N ARG A 102 -4.57 2.92 -2.14
CA ARG A 102 -5.62 2.28 -1.33
C ARG A 102 -5.09 1.08 -0.56
N PHE A 103 -4.18 0.31 -1.16
CA PHE A 103 -3.58 -0.83 -0.49
C PHE A 103 -2.85 -0.40 0.78
N HIS A 104 -2.10 0.70 0.75
CA HIS A 104 -1.40 1.21 1.93
C HIS A 104 -2.34 1.80 2.99
N ILE A 105 -3.48 2.39 2.60
CA ILE A 105 -4.53 2.81 3.54
C ILE A 105 -5.08 1.59 4.27
N ILE A 106 -5.53 0.57 3.53
CA ILE A 106 -6.11 -0.65 4.12
C ILE A 106 -5.07 -1.40 4.96
N GLN A 107 -3.83 -1.51 4.47
CA GLN A 107 -2.74 -2.15 5.20
C GLN A 107 -2.45 -1.46 6.54
N LEU A 108 -2.49 -0.13 6.57
CA LEU A 108 -2.24 0.65 7.78
C LEU A 108 -3.29 0.33 8.87
N VAL A 109 -4.58 0.37 8.53
CA VAL A 109 -5.66 0.08 9.48
C VAL A 109 -5.75 -1.41 9.82
N SER A 110 -5.44 -2.30 8.87
CA SER A 110 -5.42 -3.76 9.10
C SER A 110 -4.31 -4.16 10.08
N CYS A 111 -3.11 -3.56 9.95
CA CYS A 111 -2.03 -3.79 10.91
C CYS A 111 -2.37 -3.27 12.31
N ALA A 112 -3.14 -2.19 12.42
CA ALA A 112 -3.62 -1.70 13.71
C ALA A 112 -4.66 -2.64 14.33
N LEU A 113 -5.59 -3.16 13.53
CA LEU A 113 -6.54 -4.19 13.93
C LEU A 113 -5.82 -5.44 14.46
N ASP A 114 -4.80 -5.92 13.76
CA ASP A 114 -4.02 -7.08 14.20
C ASP A 114 -3.30 -6.84 15.52
N LYS A 115 -2.76 -5.64 15.75
CA LYS A 115 -2.15 -5.28 17.04
C LYS A 115 -3.19 -5.27 18.16
N ALA A 116 -4.36 -4.68 17.93
CA ALA A 116 -5.46 -4.69 18.91
C ALA A 116 -5.92 -6.13 19.21
N ARG A 117 -6.06 -6.97 18.17
CA ARG A 117 -6.38 -8.39 18.30
C ARG A 117 -5.37 -9.13 19.16
N LEU A 118 -4.07 -8.92 18.93
CA LEU A 118 -3.00 -9.57 19.69
C LEU A 118 -3.01 -9.16 21.16
N LEU A 119 -3.29 -7.89 21.46
CA LEU A 119 -3.45 -7.39 22.84
C LEU A 119 -4.67 -8.00 23.54
N ALA A 120 -5.79 -8.16 22.83
CA ALA A 120 -6.96 -8.87 23.36
C ALA A 120 -6.64 -10.35 23.61
N THR A 121 -5.97 -11.00 22.65
CA THR A 121 -5.60 -12.43 22.74
C THR A 121 -4.65 -12.71 23.92
N SER A 122 -3.70 -11.82 24.21
CA SER A 122 -2.70 -12.05 25.27
C SER A 122 -3.26 -12.02 26.68
N ARG A 123 -4.49 -11.52 26.87
CA ARG A 123 -5.20 -11.47 28.16
C ARG A 123 -6.06 -12.72 28.42
N LEU A 124 -6.21 -13.59 27.43
CA LEU A 124 -7.08 -14.76 27.49
C LEU A 124 -6.32 -16.02 27.92
N ASN A 125 -7.06 -16.95 28.52
CA ASN A 125 -6.54 -18.29 28.78
C ASN A 125 -6.30 -19.03 27.44
N HIS A 126 -5.12 -19.63 27.27
CA HIS A 126 -4.73 -20.36 26.05
C HIS A 126 -5.68 -21.50 25.65
N PHE A 127 -6.43 -22.05 26.60
CA PHE A 127 -7.39 -23.13 26.37
C PHE A 127 -8.81 -22.62 26.08
N SER A 128 -9.08 -21.33 26.29
CA SER A 128 -10.38 -20.72 26.03
C SER A 128 -10.76 -20.79 24.55
N ARG A 129 -12.06 -20.86 24.29
CA ARG A 129 -12.61 -20.87 22.93
C ARG A 129 -12.23 -19.58 22.20
N GLU A 130 -12.22 -18.47 22.92
CA GLU A 130 -12.04 -17.13 22.38
C GLU A 130 -10.58 -16.83 22.08
N TYR A 131 -9.65 -17.38 22.87
CA TYR A 131 -8.24 -17.42 22.49
C TYR A 131 -8.06 -18.13 21.14
N LYS A 132 -8.69 -19.30 20.97
CA LYS A 132 -8.59 -20.06 19.71
C LYS A 132 -9.18 -19.28 18.54
N VAL A 133 -10.35 -18.64 18.70
CA VAL A 133 -10.97 -17.75 17.70
C VAL A 133 -9.97 -16.67 17.26
N LEU A 134 -9.47 -15.88 18.21
CA LEU A 134 -8.61 -14.74 17.89
C LEU A 134 -7.26 -15.17 17.32
N LYS A 135 -6.76 -16.36 17.70
CA LYS A 135 -5.47 -16.88 17.25
C LYS A 135 -5.53 -17.53 15.87
N SER A 136 -6.48 -18.43 15.66
CA SER A 136 -6.52 -19.32 14.48
C SER A 136 -7.33 -18.73 13.33
N GLU A 137 -8.44 -18.06 13.62
CA GLU A 137 -9.39 -17.56 12.63
C GLU A 137 -9.24 -16.04 12.37
N TRP A 138 -8.04 -15.51 12.63
CA TRP A 138 -7.78 -14.06 12.58
C TRP A 138 -8.12 -13.42 11.22
N LYS A 139 -8.06 -14.17 10.12
CA LYS A 139 -8.37 -13.66 8.77
C LYS A 139 -9.84 -13.27 8.60
N ILE A 140 -10.75 -13.88 9.37
CA ILE A 140 -12.19 -13.58 9.28
C ILE A 140 -12.45 -12.14 9.72
N PHE A 141 -11.70 -11.62 10.68
CA PHE A 141 -11.81 -10.22 11.13
C PHE A 141 -11.38 -9.19 10.07
N HIS A 142 -10.71 -9.62 9.00
CA HIS A 142 -10.34 -8.75 7.85
C HIS A 142 -11.32 -8.88 6.68
N MET A 143 -12.32 -9.77 6.77
CA MET A 143 -13.39 -9.83 5.77
C MET A 143 -14.30 -8.61 5.94
N GLN A 144 -14.90 -8.16 4.83
CA GLN A 144 -15.90 -7.09 4.90
C GLN A 144 -17.12 -7.63 5.64
N GLU A 145 -17.62 -6.86 6.60
CA GLU A 145 -18.72 -7.27 7.48
C GLU A 145 -19.95 -7.74 6.68
N SER A 146 -20.34 -7.00 5.65
CA SER A 146 -21.47 -7.36 4.75
C SER A 146 -21.26 -8.66 3.95
N SER A 147 -20.05 -9.20 3.91
CA SER A 147 -19.71 -10.46 3.24
C SER A 147 -19.58 -11.66 4.19
N LEU A 148 -19.75 -11.45 5.51
CA LEU A 148 -19.67 -12.52 6.49
C LEU A 148 -20.88 -13.45 6.36
N ASN A 149 -20.60 -14.74 6.28
CA ASN A 149 -21.66 -15.74 6.26
C ASN A 149 -22.20 -16.00 7.67
N ALA A 150 -23.51 -15.75 7.86
CA ALA A 150 -24.22 -15.95 9.11
C ALA A 150 -25.04 -17.26 9.18
N THR A 151 -25.14 -18.04 8.09
CA THR A 151 -26.06 -19.18 7.97
C THR A 151 -25.35 -20.52 7.72
N ASP A 152 -24.35 -20.53 6.85
CA ASP A 152 -23.56 -21.69 6.45
C ASP A 152 -22.53 -22.02 7.53
N SER A 153 -22.84 -23.06 8.32
CA SER A 153 -21.99 -23.53 9.40
C SER A 153 -20.90 -24.45 8.86
N LYS A 154 -19.64 -24.15 9.21
CA LYS A 154 -18.45 -24.91 8.78
C LYS A 154 -17.63 -25.36 9.96
N TYR A 155 -16.93 -26.48 9.79
CA TYR A 155 -16.00 -26.96 10.80
C TYR A 155 -14.70 -26.16 10.78
N TYR A 156 -14.40 -25.46 11.87
CA TYR A 156 -13.18 -24.68 12.04
C TYR A 156 -12.16 -25.47 12.86
N ARG A 157 -11.11 -25.96 12.20
CA ARG A 157 -10.10 -26.83 12.82
C ARG A 157 -9.39 -26.17 14.01
N GLY A 158 -9.17 -24.86 13.96
CA GLY A 158 -8.53 -24.13 15.06
C GLY A 158 -9.38 -24.04 16.33
N LEU A 159 -10.71 -24.08 16.15
CA LEU A 159 -11.71 -24.07 17.22
C LEU A 159 -12.07 -25.48 17.71
N GLY A 160 -12.11 -26.45 16.78
CA GLY A 160 -12.55 -27.81 17.04
C GLY A 160 -14.07 -27.98 17.01
N GLU A 161 -14.79 -27.09 16.34
CA GLU A 161 -16.27 -27.07 16.32
C GLU A 161 -16.83 -26.53 15.01
N TYR A 162 -18.13 -26.70 14.81
CA TYR A 162 -18.89 -26.05 13.74
C TYR A 162 -19.32 -24.64 14.17
N SER A 163 -19.10 -23.65 13.30
CA SER A 163 -19.49 -22.26 13.53
C SER A 163 -19.80 -21.56 12.21
N THR A 164 -20.45 -20.41 12.28
CA THR A 164 -20.56 -19.48 11.14
C THR A 164 -19.46 -18.42 11.23
N GLN A 165 -19.20 -17.70 10.13
CA GLN A 165 -18.22 -16.61 10.13
C GLN A 165 -18.67 -15.46 11.05
N GLN A 166 -19.96 -15.14 11.02
CA GLN A 166 -20.54 -14.13 11.92
C GLN A 166 -20.32 -14.50 13.39
N ASN A 167 -20.64 -15.75 13.77
CA ASN A 167 -20.44 -16.19 15.16
C ASN A 167 -18.96 -16.14 15.59
N ILE A 168 -18.01 -16.40 14.68
CA ILE A 168 -16.58 -16.25 14.97
C ILE A 168 -16.23 -14.79 15.26
N VAL A 169 -16.73 -13.86 14.44
CA VAL A 169 -16.52 -12.42 14.66
C VAL A 169 -17.11 -12.03 16.01
N ASP A 170 -18.38 -12.36 16.27
CA ASP A 170 -19.08 -12.02 17.51
C ASP A 170 -18.33 -12.53 18.75
N LEU A 171 -17.89 -13.79 18.74
CA LEU A 171 -17.11 -14.38 19.83
C LEU A 171 -15.81 -13.60 20.09
N GLY A 172 -15.10 -13.21 19.04
CA GLY A 172 -13.86 -12.44 19.16
C GLY A 172 -14.09 -11.02 19.65
N LEU A 173 -15.10 -10.32 19.12
CA LEU A 173 -15.41 -8.93 19.49
C LEU A 173 -16.02 -8.82 20.90
N ASN A 174 -16.68 -9.87 21.40
CA ASN A 174 -17.20 -9.95 22.77
C ASN A 174 -16.12 -9.99 23.85
N GLN A 175 -14.85 -10.22 23.50
CA GLN A 175 -13.76 -10.30 24.48
C GLN A 175 -13.18 -8.95 24.90
N SER A 176 -13.29 -7.93 24.05
CA SER A 176 -12.61 -6.66 24.28
C SER A 176 -13.28 -5.53 23.54
N ASP A 177 -13.72 -4.53 24.30
CA ASP A 177 -14.25 -3.29 23.74
C ASP A 177 -13.22 -2.55 22.89
N ASP A 178 -11.94 -2.58 23.30
CA ASP A 178 -10.83 -2.02 22.51
C ASP A 178 -10.70 -2.72 21.15
N PHE A 179 -10.75 -4.04 21.12
CA PHE A 179 -10.67 -4.79 19.87
C PHE A 179 -11.90 -4.56 18.99
N ARG A 180 -13.10 -4.53 19.57
CA ARG A 180 -14.33 -4.16 18.87
C ARG A 180 -14.26 -2.76 18.27
N HIS A 181 -13.77 -1.80 19.03
CA HIS A 181 -13.57 -0.43 18.56
C HIS A 181 -12.59 -0.39 17.37
N SER A 182 -11.47 -1.10 17.46
CA SER A 182 -10.52 -1.25 16.35
C SER A 182 -11.13 -1.92 15.12
N TYR A 183 -11.96 -2.95 15.31
CA TYR A 183 -12.67 -3.65 14.23
C TYR A 183 -13.64 -2.72 13.50
N ASN A 184 -14.48 -1.98 14.24
CA ASN A 184 -15.44 -1.05 13.66
C ASN A 184 -14.75 0.06 12.86
N ALA A 185 -13.64 0.61 13.37
CA ALA A 185 -12.84 1.59 12.65
C ALA A 185 -12.25 1.01 11.35
N TYR A 186 -11.74 -0.23 11.40
CA TYR A 186 -11.24 -0.93 10.22
C TYR A 186 -12.35 -1.15 9.18
N GLN A 187 -13.52 -1.66 9.58
CA GLN A 187 -14.65 -1.92 8.68
C GLN A 187 -15.16 -0.62 8.03
N SER A 188 -15.27 0.46 8.80
CA SER A 188 -15.70 1.77 8.28
C SER A 188 -14.77 2.29 7.17
N VAL A 189 -13.46 2.18 7.37
CA VAL A 189 -12.47 2.58 6.34
C VAL A 189 -12.49 1.61 5.15
N LEU A 190 -12.57 0.30 5.41
CA LEU A 190 -12.61 -0.72 4.36
C LEU A 190 -13.81 -0.54 3.44
N GLU A 191 -14.99 -0.36 4.00
CA GLU A 191 -16.24 -0.18 3.27
C GLU A 191 -16.21 1.09 2.43
N ALA A 192 -15.82 2.22 3.02
CA ALA A 192 -15.73 3.49 2.32
C ALA A 192 -14.76 3.43 1.12
N ILE A 193 -13.58 2.81 1.30
CA ILE A 193 -12.61 2.62 0.21
C ILE A 193 -13.15 1.70 -0.89
N ARG A 194 -13.81 0.58 -0.52
CA ARG A 194 -14.38 -0.37 -1.49
C ARG A 194 -15.48 0.26 -2.33
N ASN A 195 -16.30 1.11 -1.72
CA ASN A 195 -17.41 1.79 -2.37
C ASN A 195 -17.00 3.11 -3.05
N ASN A 196 -15.72 3.51 -2.93
CA ASN A 196 -15.22 4.82 -3.34
C ASN A 196 -16.04 5.99 -2.74
N ASP A 197 -16.53 5.82 -1.51
CA ASP A 197 -17.35 6.82 -0.81
C ASP A 197 -16.45 7.78 -0.03
N ILE A 198 -16.23 8.96 -0.62
CA ILE A 198 -15.42 10.04 -0.05
C ILE A 198 -15.99 10.54 1.28
N ASN A 199 -17.32 10.63 1.40
CA ASN A 199 -17.98 11.18 2.58
C ASN A 199 -17.87 10.20 3.73
N ALA A 200 -18.20 8.92 3.50
CA ALA A 200 -18.04 7.86 4.49
C ALA A 200 -16.58 7.73 4.94
N LEU A 201 -15.61 7.86 4.02
CA LEU A 201 -14.18 7.80 4.36
C LEU A 201 -13.76 8.99 5.23
N SER A 202 -14.22 10.20 4.87
CA SER A 202 -13.97 11.41 5.65
C SER A 202 -14.55 11.29 7.06
N GLU A 203 -15.78 10.81 7.17
CA GLU A 203 -16.46 10.60 8.44
C GLU A 203 -15.74 9.56 9.30
N ALA A 204 -15.43 8.39 8.74
CA ALA A 204 -14.70 7.32 9.42
C ALA A 204 -13.37 7.80 10.01
N ILE A 205 -12.65 8.69 9.30
CA ILE A 205 -11.34 9.21 9.74
C ILE A 205 -11.50 10.37 10.74
N THR A 206 -12.42 11.30 10.50
CA THR A 206 -12.51 12.55 11.27
C THR A 206 -13.26 12.39 12.58
N HIS A 207 -14.29 11.54 12.61
CA HIS A 207 -15.12 11.25 13.79
C HIS A 207 -14.60 10.09 14.64
N TYR A 208 -13.51 9.44 14.24
CA TYR A 208 -12.86 8.41 15.06
C TYR A 208 -12.52 8.94 16.45
N LYS A 209 -13.02 8.26 17.49
CA LYS A 209 -12.80 8.61 18.89
C LYS A 209 -11.65 7.78 19.45
N ARG A 210 -10.60 8.46 19.86
CA ARG A 210 -9.42 7.82 20.45
C ARG A 210 -9.78 7.06 21.73
N ASN A 211 -9.23 5.86 21.87
CA ASN A 211 -9.40 5.02 23.06
C ASN A 211 -8.06 4.47 23.61
N GLY A 212 -6.92 4.94 23.09
CA GLY A 212 -5.60 4.44 23.52
C GLY A 212 -5.19 3.12 22.87
N SER A 213 -5.98 2.60 21.93
CA SER A 213 -5.62 1.41 21.15
C SER A 213 -4.55 1.71 20.09
N PRO A 214 -3.90 0.67 19.52
CA PRO A 214 -3.02 0.84 18.36
C PRO A 214 -3.67 1.50 17.14
N THR A 215 -5.02 1.47 17.05
CA THR A 215 -5.79 2.10 15.97
C THR A 215 -5.69 3.62 15.98
N ASP A 216 -5.49 4.24 17.14
CA ASP A 216 -5.30 5.69 17.26
C ASP A 216 -4.17 6.22 16.36
N VAL A 217 -3.06 5.48 16.28
CA VAL A 217 -1.89 5.87 15.49
C VAL A 217 -2.19 5.79 13.99
N ALA A 218 -2.87 4.72 13.56
CA ALA A 218 -3.29 4.55 12.17
C ALA A 218 -4.26 5.67 11.76
N MET A 219 -5.31 5.90 12.55
CA MET A 219 -6.34 6.91 12.27
C MET A 219 -5.77 8.33 12.31
N ASN A 220 -4.85 8.63 13.23
CA ASN A 220 -4.15 9.91 13.24
C ASN A 220 -3.26 10.11 12.00
N THR A 221 -2.64 9.03 11.50
CA THR A 221 -1.83 9.09 10.26
C THR A 221 -2.73 9.37 9.05
N LEU A 222 -3.88 8.70 8.95
CA LEU A 222 -4.87 8.99 7.91
C LEU A 222 -5.39 10.42 8.02
N LYS A 223 -5.71 10.89 9.22
CA LYS A 223 -6.21 12.25 9.49
C LYS A 223 -5.19 13.33 9.12
N LYS A 224 -3.90 13.13 9.39
CA LYS A 224 -2.83 14.04 8.96
C LYS A 224 -2.69 14.13 7.43
N ASN A 225 -3.07 13.07 6.72
CA ASN A 225 -2.99 12.97 5.27
C ASN A 225 -4.38 13.01 4.62
N LEU A 226 -5.38 13.57 5.30
CA LEU A 226 -6.79 13.39 4.95
C LEU A 226 -7.08 13.75 3.49
N SER A 227 -6.61 14.90 3.00
CA SER A 227 -6.82 15.31 1.61
C SER A 227 -6.32 14.27 0.60
N TYR A 228 -5.11 13.73 0.81
CA TYR A 228 -4.51 12.73 -0.07
C TYR A 228 -5.18 11.35 0.05
N VAL A 229 -5.68 11.02 1.25
CA VAL A 229 -6.44 9.80 1.51
C VAL A 229 -7.82 9.87 0.85
N LEU A 230 -8.51 11.01 0.92
CA LEU A 230 -9.79 11.21 0.22
C LEU A 230 -9.64 11.12 -1.30
N ASN A 231 -8.50 11.59 -1.83
CA ASN A 231 -8.18 11.44 -3.25
C ASN A 231 -8.14 9.97 -3.70
N SER A 232 -7.85 9.02 -2.80
CA SER A 232 -7.92 7.58 -3.12
C SER A 232 -9.32 7.09 -3.45
N SER A 233 -10.38 7.76 -2.97
CA SER A 233 -11.77 7.46 -3.33
C SER A 233 -12.30 8.35 -4.44
N LYS A 234 -11.66 9.50 -4.68
CA LYS A 234 -11.99 10.44 -5.78
C LYS A 234 -11.49 9.98 -7.15
N TYR A 235 -10.28 9.43 -7.21
CA TYR A 235 -9.61 9.07 -8.47
C TYR A 235 -9.51 7.56 -8.65
N SER A 236 -9.65 7.05 -9.88
CA SER A 236 -9.46 5.62 -10.19
C SER A 236 -8.00 5.16 -10.22
N TYR A 237 -7.03 6.08 -10.17
CA TYR A 237 -5.60 5.74 -10.19
C TYR A 237 -5.16 5.02 -8.90
N SER A 238 -4.21 4.10 -9.04
CA SER A 238 -3.63 3.29 -7.96
C SER A 238 -2.19 2.91 -8.30
N ASN A 239 -1.43 2.37 -7.35
CA ASN A 239 -0.06 1.89 -7.60
C ASN A 239 0.00 0.49 -8.24
N VAL A 240 -1.14 -0.06 -8.69
CA VAL A 240 -1.22 -1.36 -9.39
C VAL A 240 -0.23 -1.49 -10.57
N PRO A 241 -0.02 -0.45 -11.41
CA PRO A 241 0.99 -0.52 -12.48
C PRO A 241 2.40 -0.85 -11.96
N LEU A 242 2.84 -0.13 -10.92
CA LEU A 242 4.13 -0.38 -10.29
C LEU A 242 4.17 -1.71 -9.57
N GLU A 243 3.06 -2.18 -9.01
CA GLU A 243 3.01 -3.51 -8.42
C GLU A 243 3.30 -4.60 -9.48
N GLY A 244 2.71 -4.49 -10.66
CA GLY A 244 2.98 -5.38 -11.80
C GLY A 244 4.46 -5.37 -12.18
N ILE A 245 5.06 -4.18 -12.30
CA ILE A 245 6.50 -4.01 -12.60
C ILE A 245 7.35 -4.61 -11.46
N ASN A 246 7.05 -4.31 -10.21
CA ASN A 246 7.75 -4.82 -9.04
C ASN A 246 7.66 -6.34 -8.93
N ARG A 247 6.54 -6.96 -9.31
CA ARG A 247 6.40 -8.42 -9.41
C ARG A 247 7.31 -8.99 -10.50
N LYS A 248 7.38 -8.37 -11.70
CA LYS A 248 8.32 -8.76 -12.77
C LYS A 248 9.78 -8.63 -12.30
N ILE A 249 10.15 -7.54 -11.61
CA ILE A 249 11.48 -7.33 -11.03
C ILE A 249 11.83 -8.42 -9.99
N LYS A 250 10.90 -8.73 -9.08
CA LYS A 250 11.06 -9.81 -8.09
C LYS A 250 11.22 -11.18 -8.76
N ALA A 251 10.50 -11.45 -9.84
CA ALA A 251 10.64 -12.68 -10.62
C ALA A 251 12.02 -12.78 -11.28
N LEU A 252 12.50 -11.71 -11.93
CA LEU A 252 13.84 -11.62 -12.50
C LEU A 252 14.92 -11.91 -11.44
N LYS A 253 14.81 -11.26 -10.27
CA LYS A 253 15.75 -11.46 -9.16
C LYS A 253 15.77 -12.91 -8.67
N ARG A 254 14.60 -13.55 -8.54
CA ARG A 254 14.50 -14.97 -8.17
C ARG A 254 15.10 -15.89 -9.22
N GLY A 255 14.80 -15.68 -10.50
CA GLY A 255 15.32 -16.50 -11.60
C GLY A 255 16.84 -16.40 -11.78
N CYS A 256 17.46 -15.30 -11.36
CA CYS A 256 18.91 -15.11 -11.41
C CYS A 256 19.64 -15.46 -10.09
N PHE A 257 18.93 -15.98 -9.08
CA PHE A 257 19.49 -16.24 -7.74
C PHE A 257 20.09 -14.99 -7.07
N GLY A 258 19.49 -13.83 -7.34
CA GLY A 258 19.98 -12.53 -6.87
C GLY A 258 20.96 -11.85 -7.82
N PHE A 259 21.37 -10.64 -7.45
CA PHE A 259 22.33 -9.84 -8.19
C PHE A 259 23.37 -9.27 -7.23
N LYS A 260 24.65 -9.37 -7.60
CA LYS A 260 25.76 -8.75 -6.85
C LYS A 260 26.02 -7.31 -7.30
N ASN A 261 25.86 -7.03 -8.59
CA ASN A 261 26.10 -5.73 -9.19
C ASN A 261 24.77 -5.04 -9.52
N GLN A 262 24.54 -3.87 -8.91
CA GLN A 262 23.29 -3.12 -9.07
C GLN A 262 23.10 -2.59 -10.49
N MET A 263 24.17 -2.13 -11.15
CA MET A 263 24.12 -1.66 -12.53
C MET A 263 23.63 -2.77 -13.48
N HIS A 264 24.17 -3.98 -13.35
CA HIS A 264 23.73 -5.14 -14.14
C HIS A 264 22.26 -5.48 -13.87
N PHE A 265 21.81 -5.35 -12.63
CA PHE A 265 20.41 -5.56 -12.29
C PHE A 265 19.50 -4.54 -12.97
N PHE A 266 19.86 -3.26 -12.91
CA PHE A 266 19.08 -2.17 -13.48
C PHE A 266 19.02 -2.24 -15.01
N MET A 267 20.12 -2.59 -15.67
CA MET A 267 20.13 -2.86 -17.11
C MET A 267 19.12 -3.94 -17.48
N ARG A 268 19.05 -5.03 -16.70
CA ARG A 268 18.06 -6.08 -16.96
C ARG A 268 16.62 -5.66 -16.68
N ILE A 269 16.39 -4.80 -15.67
CA ILE A 269 15.05 -4.24 -15.40
C ILE A 269 14.57 -3.44 -16.61
N GLN A 270 15.42 -2.64 -17.23
CA GLN A 270 15.04 -1.86 -18.42
C GLN A 270 14.71 -2.72 -19.65
N LEU A 271 15.23 -3.96 -19.70
CA LEU A 271 14.90 -4.93 -20.74
C LEU A 271 13.57 -5.65 -20.49
N ILE A 272 12.97 -5.52 -19.30
CA ILE A 272 11.62 -6.02 -19.03
C ILE A 272 10.65 -5.17 -19.87
N ARG A 273 10.14 -5.75 -20.96
CA ARG A 273 9.06 -5.13 -21.72
C ARG A 273 7.81 -5.05 -20.81
N ALA A 274 7.33 -3.83 -20.60
CA ALA A 274 6.02 -3.57 -20.01
C ALA A 274 4.96 -4.19 -20.91
#